data_AF-A0A6A1V6L6-F1
#
_entry.id   AF-A0A6A1V6L6-F1
#
_cell.length_a   1.000
_cell.length_b   1.000
_cell.length_c   1.000
_cell.angle_alpha   90.00
_cell.angle_beta   90.00
_cell.angle_gamma   90.00
#
_symmetry.space_group_name_H-M   'P 1'
#
loop_
_entity.id
_entity.type
_entity.pdbx_description
1 polymer ?
#
loop_
_entity_poly.entity_id
_entity_poly.type
_entity_poly.pdbx_seq_one_letter_code
_entity_poly.pdbx_strand_id
1 'polypeptide(L)'
;MESSSSSSWTESSFEINVLLESSEEAPTTLSNLRAQNADVEAELFSRIRALESELAHGIPPQLNHGEYENLVRENLGNSINLNHYRNSLSDEFFELQILEFKARLQDVLFQTMLSEPRLEHIFNVSPYSDIRAEAFNFIEDKVEPVSNMRYNYEKYILEGTLMYYIKDIEQNGNQSLIYREFLSHFTD
;
A
#
# COMPACT_ATOMS: atom_id res chain seq x y z
N MET A 1 52.20 64.30 -13.99
CA MET A 1 51.38 63.67 -12.95
C MET A 1 49.97 64.14 -13.20
N GLU A 2 49.21 63.31 -13.89
CA GLU A 2 47.92 63.63 -14.47
C GLU A 2 46.80 63.52 -13.43
N SER A 3 45.81 64.38 -13.65
CA SER A 3 44.53 64.55 -12.97
C SER A 3 43.62 63.32 -13.07
N SER A 4 42.84 63.05 -12.02
CA SER A 4 41.54 62.35 -12.07
C SER A 4 40.78 62.71 -10.78
N SER A 5 39.81 63.63 -10.83
CA SER A 5 38.40 63.43 -11.20
C SER A 5 37.55 62.91 -10.04
N SER A 6 36.81 63.86 -9.46
CA SER A 6 35.71 63.68 -8.52
C SER A 6 34.48 63.13 -9.25
N SER A 7 33.83 62.12 -8.69
CA SER A 7 32.52 61.67 -9.13
C SER A 7 31.65 61.32 -7.91
N SER A 8 30.86 62.33 -7.51
CA SER A 8 29.42 62.27 -7.23
C SER A 8 28.83 60.91 -6.85
N TRP A 9 28.53 60.72 -5.56
CA TRP A 9 27.56 59.73 -5.10
C TRP A 9 26.15 60.27 -5.34
N THR A 10 25.45 59.74 -6.35
CA THR A 10 24.01 59.92 -6.47
C THR A 10 23.32 58.87 -5.60
N GLU A 11 22.67 59.36 -4.55
CA GLU A 11 21.76 58.63 -3.67
C GLU A 11 20.52 58.23 -4.49
N SER A 12 20.58 57.02 -5.07
CA SER A 12 19.44 56.46 -5.82
C SER A 12 18.54 55.73 -4.83
N SER A 13 17.35 56.28 -4.70
CA SER A 13 16.17 55.73 -4.03
C SER A 13 15.98 54.24 -4.36
N PHE A 14 16.25 53.37 -3.39
CA PHE A 14 15.67 52.03 -3.38
C PHE A 14 14.39 52.10 -2.56
N GLU A 15 13.30 52.52 -3.19
CA GLU A 15 11.97 52.14 -2.72
C GLU A 15 11.85 50.63 -2.93
N ILE A 16 12.16 49.87 -1.88
CA ILE A 16 11.76 48.47 -1.81
C ILE A 16 10.24 48.50 -1.67
N ASN A 17 9.54 48.40 -2.80
CA ASN A 17 8.16 47.92 -2.81
C ASN A 17 8.21 46.48 -2.32
N VAL A 18 8.14 46.31 -1.00
CA VAL A 18 7.74 45.04 -0.38
C VAL A 18 6.29 44.86 -0.80
N LEU A 19 6.09 44.25 -1.97
CA LEU A 19 4.85 43.57 -2.28
C LEU A 19 4.73 42.47 -1.21
N LEU A 20 4.04 42.77 -0.12
CA LEU A 20 3.43 41.73 0.69
C LEU A 20 2.43 41.03 -0.24
N GLU A 21 2.90 39.99 -0.94
CA GLU A 21 2.04 38.90 -1.35
C GLU A 21 1.49 38.30 -0.06
N SER A 22 0.37 38.88 0.39
CA SER A 22 -0.58 38.19 1.25
C SER A 22 -1.18 37.08 0.40
N SER A 23 -0.48 35.96 0.27
CA SER A 23 -1.14 34.70 -0.08
C SER A 23 -1.93 34.26 1.15
N GLU A 24 -3.06 34.92 1.38
CA GLU A 24 -4.15 34.30 2.12
C GLU A 24 -4.55 33.08 1.30
N GLU A 25 -3.96 31.92 1.59
CA GLU A 25 -4.47 30.63 1.12
C GLU A 25 -5.92 30.56 1.60
N ALA A 26 -6.86 30.77 0.66
CA ALA A 26 -8.27 30.55 0.93
C ALA A 26 -8.41 29.13 1.54
N PRO A 27 -9.17 28.95 2.63
CA PRO A 27 -9.34 27.64 3.23
C PRO A 27 -9.85 26.69 2.16
N THR A 28 -8.99 25.79 1.69
CA THR A 28 -9.33 24.86 0.63
C THR A 28 -10.36 23.90 1.22
N THR A 29 -11.61 24.00 0.78
CA THR A 29 -12.66 23.13 1.29
C THR A 29 -12.33 21.68 0.96
N LEU A 30 -12.73 20.74 1.82
CA LEU A 30 -12.54 19.30 1.57
C LEU A 30 -13.06 18.88 0.19
N SER A 31 -14.17 19.48 -0.27
CA SER A 31 -14.71 19.26 -1.61
C SER A 31 -13.73 19.63 -2.73
N ASN A 32 -13.01 20.74 -2.59
CA ASN A 32 -12.04 21.19 -3.57
C ASN A 32 -10.80 20.29 -3.57
N LEU A 33 -10.38 19.81 -2.40
CA LEU A 33 -9.27 18.88 -2.27
C LEU A 33 -9.58 17.52 -2.89
N ARG A 34 -10.76 16.97 -2.65
CA ARG A 34 -11.21 15.73 -3.28
C ARG A 34 -11.38 15.87 -4.78
N ALA A 35 -11.89 17.01 -5.26
CA ALA A 35 -11.96 17.29 -6.69
C ALA A 35 -10.57 17.34 -7.34
N GLN A 36 -9.56 17.89 -6.67
CA GLN A 36 -8.18 17.89 -7.14
C GLN A 36 -7.52 16.51 -7.15
N ASN A 37 -7.97 15.60 -6.28
CA ASN A 37 -7.45 14.23 -6.16
C ASN A 37 -8.43 13.18 -6.73
N ALA A 38 -9.37 13.60 -7.58
CA ALA A 38 -10.42 12.73 -8.09
C ALA A 38 -9.86 11.52 -8.85
N ASP A 39 -8.80 11.72 -9.64
CA ASP A 39 -8.13 10.65 -10.38
C ASP A 39 -7.44 9.66 -9.43
N VAL A 40 -6.84 10.16 -8.36
CA VAL A 40 -6.15 9.35 -7.35
C VAL A 40 -7.15 8.54 -6.52
N GLU A 41 -8.26 9.15 -6.10
CA GLU A 41 -9.37 8.42 -5.46
C GLU A 41 -9.97 7.38 -6.42
N ALA A 42 -10.12 7.70 -7.71
CA ALA A 42 -10.64 6.76 -8.70
C ALA A 42 -9.73 5.54 -8.88
N GLU A 43 -8.40 5.73 -8.89
CA GLU A 43 -7.42 4.64 -8.90
C GLU A 43 -7.58 3.77 -7.64
N LEU A 44 -7.60 4.39 -6.46
CA LEU A 44 -7.75 3.70 -5.18
C LEU A 44 -8.99 2.80 -5.18
N PHE A 45 -10.15 3.36 -5.52
CA PHE A 45 -11.41 2.61 -5.57
C PHE A 45 -11.45 1.57 -6.69
N SER A 46 -10.71 1.78 -7.78
CA SER A 46 -10.58 0.75 -8.82
C SER A 46 -9.80 -0.46 -8.31
N ARG A 47 -8.72 -0.23 -7.57
CA ARG A 47 -7.89 -1.28 -6.97
C ARG A 47 -8.63 -2.02 -5.86
N ILE A 48 -9.36 -1.31 -5.00
CA ILE A 48 -10.24 -1.93 -4.00
C ILE A 48 -11.24 -2.89 -4.65
N ARG A 49 -11.95 -2.44 -5.70
CA ARG A 49 -12.93 -3.29 -6.41
C ARG A 49 -12.28 -4.50 -7.08
N ALA A 50 -11.07 -4.34 -7.63
CA ALA A 50 -10.32 -5.45 -8.18
C ALA A 50 -9.98 -6.47 -7.08
N LEU A 51 -9.45 -6.02 -5.95
CA LEU A 51 -9.12 -6.86 -4.82
C LEU A 51 -10.36 -7.55 -4.22
N GLU A 52 -11.48 -6.85 -4.04
CA GLU A 52 -12.74 -7.45 -3.57
C GLU A 52 -13.29 -8.52 -4.52
N SER A 53 -12.96 -8.44 -5.81
CA SER A 53 -13.33 -9.47 -6.79
C SER A 53 -12.41 -10.71 -6.72
N GLU A 54 -11.24 -10.58 -6.12
CA GLU A 54 -10.36 -11.70 -5.82
C GLU A 54 -10.94 -12.45 -4.60
N LEU A 55 -11.21 -13.75 -4.77
CA LEU A 55 -11.70 -14.63 -3.70
C LEU A 55 -10.57 -14.99 -2.71
N ALA A 56 -9.78 -14.01 -2.30
CA ALA A 56 -8.70 -14.14 -1.35
C ALA A 56 -9.22 -14.02 0.10
N HIS A 57 -8.61 -14.77 1.01
CA HIS A 57 -8.94 -14.65 2.44
C HIS A 57 -8.22 -13.46 3.06
N GLY A 58 -8.83 -12.85 4.09
CA GLY A 58 -8.18 -11.81 4.90
C GLY A 58 -8.24 -10.39 4.35
N ILE A 59 -9.00 -10.14 3.29
CA ILE A 59 -9.28 -8.77 2.83
C ILE A 59 -10.18 -8.07 3.88
N PRO A 60 -9.79 -6.89 4.43
CA PRO A 60 -10.59 -6.08 5.35
C PRO A 60 -11.84 -5.49 4.66
N PRO A 61 -12.90 -5.17 5.42
CA PRO A 61 -13.52 -6.02 6.43
C PRO A 61 -14.96 -6.38 6.00
N GLN A 62 -15.18 -7.69 5.80
CA GLN A 62 -16.38 -8.45 6.20
C GLN A 62 -17.52 -8.65 5.18
N LEU A 63 -17.48 -9.82 4.54
CA LEU A 63 -18.61 -10.61 4.00
C LEU A 63 -19.27 -10.14 2.69
N ASN A 64 -19.28 -8.84 2.35
CA ASN A 64 -19.97 -8.36 1.14
C ASN A 64 -19.15 -7.37 0.29
N HIS A 65 -19.28 -7.51 -1.02
CA HIS A 65 -18.68 -6.62 -2.03
C HIS A 65 -19.08 -5.15 -1.81
N GLY A 66 -18.11 -4.24 -1.80
CA GLY A 66 -18.28 -2.79 -1.68
C GLY A 66 -18.21 -2.25 -0.25
N GLU A 67 -18.10 -3.10 0.78
CA GLU A 67 -17.98 -2.64 2.17
C GLU A 67 -16.64 -1.95 2.43
N TYR A 68 -15.54 -2.46 1.85
CA TYR A 68 -14.24 -1.84 2.00
C TYR A 68 -14.21 -0.47 1.32
N GLU A 69 -14.73 -0.39 0.09
CA GLU A 69 -14.83 0.88 -0.65
C GLU A 69 -15.59 1.96 0.14
N ASN A 70 -16.68 1.57 0.81
CA ASN A 70 -17.46 2.49 1.64
C ASN A 70 -16.72 2.94 2.88
N LEU A 71 -16.04 2.02 3.58
CA LEU A 71 -15.22 2.35 4.75
C LEU A 71 -14.13 3.38 4.39
N VAL A 72 -13.43 3.16 3.28
CA VAL A 72 -12.39 4.08 2.79
C VAL A 72 -13.00 5.44 2.43
N ARG A 73 -14.13 5.45 1.73
CA ARG A 73 -14.83 6.68 1.37
C ARG A 73 -15.26 7.49 2.59
N GLU A 74 -15.76 6.82 3.62
CA GLU A 74 -16.12 7.45 4.89
C GLU A 74 -14.90 8.01 5.62
N ASN A 75 -13.80 7.24 5.70
CA ASN A 75 -12.55 7.68 6.31
C ASN A 75 -11.99 8.94 5.64
N LEU A 76 -11.93 8.95 4.31
CA LEU A 76 -11.51 10.13 3.53
C LEU A 76 -12.47 11.31 3.73
N GLY A 77 -13.79 11.03 3.80
CA GLY A 77 -14.83 12.04 4.04
C GLY A 77 -14.76 12.69 5.43
N ASN A 78 -14.23 12.00 6.42
CA ASN A 78 -14.05 12.49 7.79
C ASN A 78 -12.76 13.31 8.00
N SER A 79 -12.05 13.63 6.91
CA SER A 79 -10.79 14.35 7.01
C SER A 79 -10.96 15.80 7.44
N ILE A 80 -10.29 16.14 8.55
CA ILE A 80 -10.39 17.46 9.20
C ILE A 80 -9.58 18.56 8.51
N ASN A 81 -8.54 18.21 7.75
CA ASN A 81 -7.71 19.13 6.98
C ASN A 81 -6.97 18.41 5.83
N LEU A 82 -6.27 19.18 5.00
CA LEU A 82 -5.52 18.66 3.84
C LEU A 82 -4.46 17.63 4.20
N ASN A 83 -3.70 17.86 5.27
CA ASN A 83 -2.66 16.93 5.68
C ASN A 83 -3.26 15.61 6.18
N HIS A 84 -4.36 15.68 6.93
CA HIS A 84 -5.10 14.51 7.34
C HIS A 84 -5.59 13.71 6.13
N TYR A 85 -6.23 14.37 5.15
CA TYR A 85 -6.70 13.72 3.93
C TYR A 85 -5.56 13.05 3.15
N ARG A 86 -4.43 13.74 2.94
CA ARG A 86 -3.27 13.19 2.22
C ARG A 86 -2.66 12.00 2.95
N ASN A 87 -2.55 12.09 4.28
CA ASN A 87 -2.04 10.99 5.09
C ASN A 87 -2.98 9.79 5.04
N SER A 88 -4.28 9.99 5.22
CA SER A 88 -5.28 8.92 5.12
C SER A 88 -5.24 8.25 3.74
N LEU A 89 -5.14 9.04 2.66
CA LEU A 89 -5.02 8.50 1.30
C LEU A 89 -3.73 7.68 1.14
N SER A 90 -2.59 8.19 1.60
CA SER A 90 -1.31 7.49 1.50
C SER A 90 -1.27 6.21 2.34
N ASP A 91 -1.85 6.24 3.54
CA ASP A 91 -1.93 5.08 4.42
C ASP A 91 -2.83 4.01 3.79
N GLU A 92 -3.98 4.41 3.25
CA GLU A 92 -4.90 3.50 2.56
C GLU A 92 -4.26 2.84 1.33
N PHE A 93 -3.55 3.59 0.49
CA PHE A 93 -2.83 3.02 -0.64
C PHE A 93 -1.81 1.98 -0.20
N PHE A 94 -1.10 2.25 0.90
CA PHE A 94 -0.12 1.32 1.42
C PHE A 94 -0.79 0.06 1.96
N GLU A 95 -1.85 0.20 2.77
CA GLU A 95 -2.62 -0.93 3.29
C GLU A 95 -3.16 -1.79 2.14
N LEU A 96 -3.78 -1.17 1.14
CA LEU A 96 -4.28 -1.84 -0.05
C LEU A 96 -3.17 -2.61 -0.80
N GLN A 97 -1.98 -2.00 -0.96
CA GLN A 97 -0.86 -2.66 -1.61
C GLN A 97 -0.41 -3.91 -0.83
N ILE A 98 -0.39 -3.86 0.51
CA ILE A 98 -0.06 -5.02 1.32
C ILE A 98 -1.10 -6.13 1.12
N LEU A 99 -2.39 -5.78 1.05
CA LEU A 99 -3.45 -6.74 0.81
C LEU A 99 -3.34 -7.40 -0.57
N GLU A 100 -3.06 -6.62 -1.60
CA GLU A 100 -2.82 -7.14 -2.96
C GLU A 100 -1.62 -8.10 -2.99
N PHE A 101 -0.54 -7.80 -2.27
CA PHE A 101 0.60 -8.71 -2.17
C PHE A 101 0.24 -10.00 -1.42
N LYS A 102 -0.53 -9.91 -0.34
CA LYS A 102 -1.01 -11.10 0.38
C LYS A 102 -1.92 -11.95 -0.51
N ALA A 103 -2.89 -11.34 -1.20
CA ALA A 103 -3.80 -12.02 -2.12
C ALA A 103 -3.05 -12.71 -3.27
N ARG A 104 -2.08 -12.01 -3.89
CA ARG A 104 -1.22 -12.59 -4.92
C ARG A 104 -0.40 -13.76 -4.41
N LEU A 105 0.24 -13.62 -3.25
CA LEU A 105 1.05 -14.69 -2.66
C LEU A 105 0.16 -15.91 -2.33
N GLN A 106 -1.04 -15.68 -1.81
CA GLN A 106 -2.02 -16.72 -1.56
C GLN A 106 -2.39 -17.48 -2.84
N ASP A 107 -2.67 -16.76 -3.93
CA ASP A 107 -3.02 -17.39 -5.20
C ASP A 107 -1.84 -18.20 -5.76
N VAL A 108 -0.63 -17.65 -5.77
CA VAL A 108 0.53 -18.39 -6.31
C VAL A 108 0.87 -19.62 -5.45
N LEU A 109 0.76 -19.53 -4.12
CA LEU A 109 0.91 -20.70 -3.23
C LEU A 109 -0.15 -21.76 -3.54
N PHE A 110 -1.41 -21.35 -3.67
CA PHE A 110 -2.51 -22.24 -4.00
C PHE A 110 -2.32 -22.93 -5.35
N GLN A 111 -2.02 -22.18 -6.42
CA GLN A 111 -1.79 -22.74 -7.76
C GLN A 111 -0.58 -23.69 -7.78
N THR A 112 0.47 -23.37 -7.05
CA THR A 112 1.65 -24.24 -6.93
C THR A 112 1.28 -25.55 -6.22
N MET A 113 0.50 -25.48 -5.14
CA MET A 113 -0.01 -26.65 -4.43
C MET A 113 -0.92 -27.53 -5.30
N LEU A 114 -1.80 -26.92 -6.11
CA LEU A 114 -2.64 -27.67 -7.06
C LEU A 114 -1.82 -28.44 -8.11
N SER A 115 -0.60 -27.99 -8.37
CA SER A 115 0.31 -28.63 -9.33
C SER A 115 1.13 -29.78 -8.70
N GLU A 116 0.96 -30.06 -7.41
CA GLU A 116 1.72 -31.12 -6.73
C GLU A 116 1.30 -32.52 -7.19
N PRO A 117 2.24 -33.37 -7.65
CA PRO A 117 1.93 -34.74 -8.05
C PRO A 117 1.33 -35.60 -6.92
N ARG A 118 1.61 -35.24 -5.66
CA ARG A 118 1.18 -35.98 -4.46
C ARG A 118 0.01 -35.29 -3.74
N LEU A 119 -0.65 -34.34 -4.36
CA LEU A 119 -1.72 -33.54 -3.75
C LEU A 119 -2.80 -34.39 -3.08
N GLU A 120 -3.27 -35.44 -3.77
CA GLU A 120 -4.30 -36.35 -3.24
C GLU A 120 -3.81 -37.06 -1.96
N HIS A 121 -2.55 -37.50 -1.93
CA HIS A 121 -1.99 -38.11 -0.73
C HIS A 121 -1.89 -37.11 0.41
N ILE A 122 -1.44 -35.88 0.13
CA ILE A 122 -1.34 -34.80 1.12
C ILE A 122 -2.72 -34.54 1.75
N PHE A 123 -3.77 -34.39 0.94
CA PHE A 123 -5.13 -34.20 1.45
C PHE A 123 -5.66 -35.37 2.28
N ASN A 124 -5.22 -36.60 1.99
CA ASN A 124 -5.66 -37.77 2.75
C ASN A 124 -5.01 -37.87 4.14
N VAL A 125 -3.84 -37.24 4.34
CA VAL A 125 -3.11 -37.31 5.62
C VAL A 125 -3.13 -36.00 6.40
N SER A 126 -3.31 -34.88 5.71
CA SER A 126 -3.38 -33.54 6.30
C SER A 126 -4.67 -33.35 7.10
N PRO A 127 -4.62 -32.70 8.28
CA PRO A 127 -5.82 -32.28 8.99
C PRO A 127 -6.54 -31.11 8.31
N TYR A 128 -5.89 -30.45 7.35
CA TYR A 128 -6.39 -29.28 6.64
C TYR A 128 -7.02 -29.65 5.30
N SER A 129 -8.24 -29.16 5.07
CA SER A 129 -9.02 -29.40 3.84
C SER A 129 -9.13 -28.19 2.91
N ASP A 130 -8.82 -26.98 3.40
CA ASP A 130 -8.93 -25.74 2.64
C ASP A 130 -7.55 -25.10 2.44
N ILE A 131 -6.94 -25.36 1.29
CA ILE A 131 -5.61 -24.83 0.95
C ILE A 131 -5.61 -23.29 0.94
N ARG A 132 -6.69 -22.64 0.49
CA ARG A 132 -6.72 -21.17 0.42
C ARG A 132 -6.74 -20.59 1.83
N ALA A 133 -7.58 -21.10 2.72
CA ALA A 133 -7.59 -20.68 4.10
C ALA A 133 -6.23 -20.89 4.79
N GLU A 134 -5.59 -22.05 4.57
CA GLU A 134 -4.27 -22.32 5.13
C GLU A 134 -3.17 -21.43 4.54
N ALA A 135 -3.21 -21.13 3.23
CA ALA A 135 -2.27 -20.20 2.62
C ALA A 135 -2.38 -18.81 3.26
N PHE A 136 -3.59 -18.36 3.61
CA PHE A 136 -3.76 -17.11 4.34
C PHE A 136 -3.15 -17.18 5.74
N ASN A 137 -3.50 -18.19 6.54
CA ASN A 137 -2.96 -18.36 7.89
C ASN A 137 -1.42 -18.41 7.88
N PHE A 138 -0.85 -19.18 6.95
CA PHE A 138 0.59 -19.30 6.77
C PHE A 138 1.24 -17.94 6.43
N ILE A 139 0.64 -17.15 5.55
CA ILE A 139 1.15 -15.83 5.20
C ILE A 139 1.10 -14.90 6.41
N GLU A 140 -0.01 -14.88 7.16
CA GLU A 140 -0.14 -14.06 8.38
C GLU A 140 0.94 -14.43 9.40
N ASP A 141 1.15 -15.71 9.67
CA ASP A 141 2.19 -16.18 10.58
C ASP A 141 3.60 -15.76 10.12
N LYS A 142 3.86 -15.79 8.80
CA LYS A 142 5.16 -15.41 8.24
C LYS A 142 5.44 -13.91 8.34
N VAL A 143 4.40 -13.09 8.27
CA VAL A 143 4.54 -11.62 8.31
C VAL A 143 4.25 -11.02 9.67
N GLU A 144 3.71 -11.79 10.63
CA GLU A 144 3.46 -11.36 12.01
C GLU A 144 4.66 -10.60 12.62
N PRO A 145 5.92 -11.08 12.50
CA PRO A 145 7.08 -10.41 13.09
C PRO A 145 7.33 -8.99 12.56
N VAL A 146 6.81 -8.68 11.38
CA VAL A 146 7.00 -7.40 10.66
C VAL A 146 5.67 -6.70 10.35
N SER A 147 4.56 -7.19 10.94
CA SER A 147 3.21 -6.70 10.68
C SER A 147 2.89 -5.33 11.30
N ASN A 148 3.77 -4.82 12.17
CA ASN A 148 3.56 -3.55 12.85
C ASN A 148 3.76 -2.35 11.91
N MET A 149 2.67 -1.89 11.28
CA MET A 149 2.70 -0.77 10.31
C MET A 149 2.81 0.62 10.96
N ARG A 150 3.16 0.71 12.25
CA ARG A 150 3.20 1.99 12.99
C ARG A 150 4.25 2.98 12.49
N TYR A 151 5.38 2.50 11.96
CA TYR A 151 6.41 3.36 11.39
C TYR A 151 6.79 2.93 9.98
N ASN A 152 7.31 3.90 9.21
CA ASN A 152 7.64 3.71 7.80
C ASN A 152 8.68 2.61 7.56
N TYR A 153 9.60 2.40 8.50
CA TYR A 153 10.63 1.37 8.38
C TYR A 153 10.02 -0.04 8.34
N GLU A 154 9.11 -0.33 9.26
CA GLU A 154 8.38 -1.60 9.32
C GLU A 154 7.48 -1.79 8.10
N LYS A 155 6.84 -0.70 7.62
CA LYS A 155 6.10 -0.71 6.34
C LYS A 155 6.98 -1.21 5.19
N TYR A 156 8.20 -0.66 5.04
CA TYR A 156 9.14 -1.10 4.00
C TYR A 156 9.62 -2.54 4.18
N ILE A 157 9.83 -3.00 5.43
CA ILE A 157 10.22 -4.39 5.68
C ILE A 157 9.10 -5.34 5.29
N LEU A 158 7.86 -5.05 5.67
CA LEU A 158 6.70 -5.88 5.33
C LEU A 158 6.52 -5.97 3.82
N GLU A 159 6.54 -4.83 3.15
CA GLU A 159 6.49 -4.73 1.69
C GLU A 159 7.60 -5.58 1.03
N GLY A 160 8.85 -5.36 1.45
CA GLY A 160 10.01 -6.09 0.93
C GLY A 160 9.95 -7.60 1.18
N THR A 161 9.45 -8.01 2.35
CA THR A 161 9.26 -9.42 2.73
C THR A 161 8.25 -10.11 1.81
N LEU A 162 7.08 -9.50 1.63
CA LEU A 162 6.04 -10.04 0.75
C LEU A 162 6.51 -10.12 -0.71
N MET A 163 7.14 -9.05 -1.21
CA MET A 163 7.71 -9.03 -2.55
C MET A 163 8.79 -10.09 -2.74
N TYR A 164 9.63 -10.32 -1.73
CA TYR A 164 10.64 -11.38 -1.76
C TYR A 164 10.00 -12.76 -1.89
N TYR A 165 8.97 -13.06 -1.08
CA TYR A 165 8.26 -14.34 -1.16
C TYR A 165 7.58 -14.56 -2.51
N ILE A 166 6.85 -13.56 -3.01
CA ILE A 166 6.21 -13.60 -4.34
C ILE A 166 7.26 -13.89 -5.41
N LYS A 167 8.38 -13.16 -5.39
CA LYS A 167 9.45 -13.34 -6.38
C LYS A 167 10.08 -14.73 -6.28
N ASP A 168 10.30 -15.26 -5.08
CA ASP A 168 10.87 -16.59 -4.89
C ASP A 168 9.99 -17.67 -5.52
N ILE A 169 8.68 -17.67 -5.21
CA ILE A 169 7.77 -18.68 -5.74
C ILE A 169 7.51 -18.52 -7.25
N GLU A 170 7.43 -17.31 -7.77
CA GLU A 170 7.24 -17.08 -9.21
C GLU A 170 8.45 -17.52 -10.04
N GLN A 171 9.66 -17.41 -9.48
CA GLN A 171 10.90 -17.78 -10.18
C GLN A 171 11.24 -19.26 -10.03
N ASN A 172 10.99 -19.83 -8.85
CA ASN A 172 11.45 -21.17 -8.50
C ASN A 172 10.31 -22.20 -8.41
N GLY A 173 9.05 -21.78 -8.44
CA GLY A 173 7.88 -22.65 -8.33
C GLY A 173 7.97 -23.52 -7.07
N ASN A 174 7.89 -24.84 -7.27
CA ASN A 174 7.98 -25.82 -6.19
C ASN A 174 9.37 -25.93 -5.52
N GLN A 175 10.40 -25.34 -6.11
CA GLN A 175 11.74 -25.26 -5.50
C GLN A 175 11.91 -24.03 -4.59
N SER A 176 10.95 -23.11 -4.58
CA SER A 176 11.00 -21.93 -3.71
C SER A 176 10.99 -22.32 -2.24
N LEU A 177 11.71 -21.54 -1.43
CA LEU A 177 11.80 -21.80 0.01
C LEU A 177 10.44 -21.60 0.66
N ILE A 178 9.74 -20.51 0.29
CA ILE A 178 8.42 -20.20 0.84
C ILE A 178 7.40 -21.30 0.55
N TYR A 179 7.42 -21.87 -0.66
CA TYR A 179 6.51 -22.95 -1.01
C TYR A 179 6.83 -24.25 -0.28
N ARG A 180 8.12 -24.59 -0.12
CA ARG A 180 8.52 -25.79 0.59
C ARG A 180 8.14 -25.73 2.07
N GLU A 181 8.24 -24.56 2.68
CA GLU A 181 7.78 -24.30 4.05
C GLU A 181 6.24 -24.37 4.16
N PHE A 182 5.53 -23.83 3.17
CA PHE A 182 4.08 -23.96 3.09
C PHE A 182 3.66 -25.43 2.94
N LEU A 183 4.34 -26.19 2.09
CA LEU A 183 4.06 -27.60 1.87
C LEU A 183 4.31 -28.44 3.14
N SER A 184 5.36 -28.13 3.92
CA SER A 184 5.62 -28.84 5.18
C SER A 184 4.47 -28.70 6.18
N HIS A 185 3.75 -27.59 6.16
CA HIS A 185 2.57 -27.36 7.00
C HIS A 185 1.46 -28.41 6.80
N PHE A 186 1.40 -29.07 5.63
CA PHE A 186 0.42 -30.13 5.33
C PHE A 186 0.96 -31.55 5.53
N THR A 187 2.27 -31.71 5.66
CA THR A 187 2.92 -33.03 5.66
C THR A 187 3.56 -33.42 6.98
N ASP A 188 3.73 -32.47 7.89
CA ASP A 188 4.19 -32.69 9.27
C ASP A 188 3.04 -33.17 10.17
#